data_AF-A0AAW2K184-F1
#
_entry.id   AF-A0AAW2K184-F1
#
_cell.length_a   1.000
_cell.length_b   1.000
_cell.length_c   1.000
_cell.angle_alpha   90.00
_cell.angle_beta   90.00
_cell.angle_gamma   90.00
#
_symmetry.space_group_name_H-M   'P 1'
#
loop_
_entity.id
_entity.type
_entity.pdbx_description
1 polymer ?
#
loop_
_entity_poly.entity_id
_entity_poly.type
_entity_poly.pdbx_seq_one_letter_code
_entity_poly.pdbx_strand_id
1 'polypeptide(L)'
;MRASDMINRCTVALDSLNYSKNRYTDVLPFDDNRVILKRCTDYRSSARGYINASFVTTSESVSRFIATQGPLSHTSEDFWEMIIQYHCPVIVMLTRLVDNYRVSYEFFVIS
;
A
#
# COMPACT_ATOMS: atom_id res chain seq x y z
N MET A 1 5.78 14.06 -17.80
CA MET A 1 6.35 14.07 -16.44
C MET A 1 7.71 13.39 -16.51
N ARG A 2 8.80 13.98 -15.99
CA ARG A 2 10.12 13.33 -16.05
C ARG A 2 10.21 12.26 -14.96
N ALA A 3 11.05 11.25 -15.15
CA ALA A 3 11.27 10.19 -14.16
C ALA A 3 11.76 10.75 -12.81
N SER A 4 12.57 11.81 -12.84
CA SER A 4 12.99 12.57 -11.65
C SER A 4 11.81 13.12 -10.85
N ASP A 5 10.77 13.58 -11.52
CA ASP A 5 9.60 14.20 -10.89
C ASP A 5 8.74 13.12 -10.20
N MET A 6 8.72 11.90 -10.74
CA MET A 6 8.02 10.76 -10.13
C MET A 6 8.74 10.27 -8.87
N ILE A 7 10.08 10.19 -8.89
CA ILE A 7 10.89 9.78 -7.74
C ILE A 7 10.70 10.73 -6.55
N ASN A 8 10.66 12.03 -6.82
CA ASN A 8 10.47 13.05 -5.78
C ASN A 8 9.10 12.98 -5.08
N ARG A 9 8.15 12.23 -5.63
CA ARG A 9 6.82 12.04 -5.05
C ARG A 9 6.67 10.72 -4.30
N CYS A 10 7.70 9.89 -4.25
CA CYS A 10 7.66 8.57 -3.60
C CYS A 10 8.76 8.43 -2.54
N THR A 11 9.17 9.54 -1.90
CA THR A 11 10.33 9.59 -1.01
C THR A 11 10.20 8.66 0.19
N VAL A 12 8.98 8.50 0.74
CA VAL A 12 8.75 7.61 1.89
C VAL A 12 8.84 6.14 1.46
N ALA A 13 8.32 5.81 0.28
CA ALA A 13 8.38 4.45 -0.26
C ALA A 13 9.82 4.04 -0.64
N LEU A 14 10.64 5.01 -1.02
CA LEU A 14 12.06 4.83 -1.39
C LEU A 14 13.02 4.88 -0.20
N ASP A 15 12.54 5.18 1.01
CA ASP A 15 13.36 5.12 2.22
C ASP A 15 13.90 3.69 2.41
N SER A 16 15.18 3.59 2.77
CA SER A 16 15.87 2.32 3.03
C SER A 16 15.14 1.38 4.00
N LEU A 17 14.38 1.94 4.96
CA LEU A 17 13.62 1.19 5.95
C LEU A 17 12.31 0.59 5.38
N ASN A 18 11.82 1.15 4.28
CA ASN A 18 10.57 0.77 3.63
C ASN A 18 10.77 0.01 2.32
N TYR A 19 12.00 0.03 1.77
CA TYR A 19 12.32 -0.62 0.50
C TYR A 19 11.88 -2.09 0.45
N SER A 20 12.12 -2.85 1.53
CA SER A 20 11.73 -4.27 1.62
C SER A 20 10.22 -4.50 1.72
N LYS A 21 9.42 -3.46 2.00
CA LYS A 21 7.95 -3.53 2.09
C LYS A 21 7.27 -3.37 0.73
N ASN A 22 8.03 -3.03 -0.32
CA ASN A 22 7.54 -2.93 -1.69
C ASN A 22 7.70 -4.25 -2.42
N ARG A 23 6.63 -4.74 -3.05
CA ARG A 23 6.70 -5.92 -3.91
C ARG A 23 7.48 -5.65 -5.20
N TYR A 24 7.29 -4.46 -5.77
CA TYR A 24 7.97 -4.01 -6.97
C TYR A 24 8.57 -2.62 -6.74
N THR A 25 9.75 -2.39 -7.29
CA THR A 25 10.52 -1.13 -7.10
C THR A 25 9.97 0.03 -7.92
N ASP A 26 9.19 -0.27 -8.95
CA ASP A 26 8.56 0.64 -9.89
C ASP A 26 7.07 0.87 -9.62
N VAL A 27 6.49 0.16 -8.64
CA VAL A 27 5.09 0.33 -8.20
C VAL A 27 5.07 0.84 -6.76
N LEU A 28 5.10 2.16 -6.61
CA LEU A 28 5.23 2.84 -5.33
C LEU A 28 4.06 3.83 -5.12
N PRO A 29 3.53 3.94 -3.89
CA PRO A 29 2.50 4.94 -3.58
C PRO A 29 3.12 6.34 -3.56
N PHE A 30 2.39 7.34 -4.04
CA PHE A 30 2.80 8.72 -3.90
C PHE A 30 2.65 9.20 -2.45
N ASP A 31 3.59 10.03 -2.00
CA ASP A 31 3.63 10.58 -0.65
C ASP A 31 2.35 11.37 -0.31
N ASP A 32 1.76 12.04 -1.31
CA ASP A 32 0.56 12.88 -1.17
C ASP A 32 -0.72 12.08 -0.86
N ASN A 33 -0.80 10.83 -1.32
CA ASN A 33 -2.01 10.02 -1.20
C ASN A 33 -1.79 8.64 -0.57
N ARG A 34 -0.59 8.34 -0.06
CA ARG A 34 -0.32 7.07 0.61
C ARG A 34 -1.16 6.90 1.87
N VAL A 35 -1.43 5.64 2.20
CA VAL A 35 -2.00 5.26 3.48
C VAL A 35 -0.94 5.36 4.58
N ILE A 36 -1.35 5.74 5.80
CA ILE A 36 -0.45 5.90 6.95
C ILE A 36 -0.99 5.09 8.12
N LEU A 37 -0.24 4.07 8.55
CA LEU A 37 -0.57 3.29 9.74
C LEU A 37 -0.23 4.08 11.01
N LYS A 38 -1.18 4.15 11.94
CA LYS A 38 -0.99 4.73 13.27
C LYS A 38 -0.34 3.66 14.14
N ARG A 39 0.89 3.90 14.58
CA ARG A 39 1.63 2.98 15.46
C ARG A 39 0.74 2.49 16.62
N CYS A 40 0.54 1.17 16.73
CA CYS A 40 0.32 0.57 18.03
C CYS A 40 1.56 0.84 18.89
N THR A 41 1.36 1.32 20.11
CA THR A 41 2.34 1.97 20.98
C THR A 41 3.56 1.14 21.39
N ASP A 42 3.69 -0.13 20.99
CA ASP A 42 4.58 -1.07 21.69
C ASP A 42 5.67 -1.80 20.88
N TYR A 43 5.89 -1.60 19.58
CA TYR A 43 6.96 -2.41 18.93
C TYR A 43 7.71 -1.88 17.70
N ARG A 44 7.21 -0.90 16.93
CA ARG A 44 7.78 -0.58 15.60
C ARG A 44 8.30 0.86 15.50
N SER A 45 9.52 1.08 15.98
CA SER A 45 10.17 2.40 16.04
C SER A 45 10.63 2.93 14.68
N SER A 46 10.90 2.08 13.68
CA SER A 46 11.68 2.49 12.50
C SER A 46 10.87 2.87 11.23
N ALA A 47 9.70 2.27 10.95
CA ALA A 47 9.11 2.34 9.60
C ALA A 47 8.06 3.45 9.34
N ARG A 48 7.93 4.49 10.19
CA ARG A 48 6.94 5.60 10.05
C ARG A 48 5.49 5.17 9.66
N GLY A 49 5.05 3.96 10.05
CA GLY A 49 3.72 3.45 9.70
C GLY A 49 3.52 3.26 8.18
N TYR A 50 4.57 2.88 7.46
CA TYR A 50 4.52 2.67 6.02
C TYR A 50 3.88 1.33 5.64
N ILE A 51 2.97 1.39 4.67
CA ILE A 51 2.44 0.29 3.87
C ILE A 51 2.34 0.77 2.41
N ASN A 52 2.59 -0.11 1.44
CA ASN A 52 2.45 0.22 0.01
C ASN A 52 0.96 0.20 -0.37
N ALA A 53 0.28 1.31 -0.08
CA ALA A 53 -1.12 1.55 -0.40
C ALA A 53 -1.39 3.04 -0.61
N SER A 54 -2.39 3.37 -1.44
CA SER A 54 -2.80 4.73 -1.76
C SER A 54 -4.32 4.89 -1.67
N PHE A 55 -4.76 6.05 -1.20
CA PHE A 55 -6.13 6.49 -1.36
C PHE A 55 -6.41 6.84 -2.82
N VAL A 56 -7.50 6.30 -3.34
CA VAL A 56 -8.02 6.59 -4.66
C VAL A 56 -9.40 7.20 -4.51
N THR A 57 -9.63 8.31 -5.21
CA THR A 57 -10.93 8.99 -5.28
C THR A 57 -11.38 9.04 -6.71
N THR A 58 -12.60 8.62 -6.99
CA THR A 58 -13.21 8.73 -8.31
C THR A 58 -13.91 10.08 -8.45
N SER A 59 -13.92 10.68 -9.64
CA SER A 59 -14.54 11.99 -9.89
C SER A 59 -16.07 11.99 -9.76
N GLU A 60 -16.69 10.82 -9.90
CA GLU A 60 -18.15 10.70 -10.04
C GLU A 60 -18.88 10.30 -8.75
N SER A 61 -18.15 9.83 -7.73
CA SER A 61 -18.73 9.53 -6.42
C SER A 61 -17.79 9.96 -5.29
N VAL A 62 -18.37 10.23 -4.11
CA VAL A 62 -17.64 10.47 -2.86
C VAL A 62 -16.95 9.18 -2.35
N SER A 63 -16.99 8.09 -3.12
CA SER A 63 -16.35 6.83 -2.76
C SER A 63 -14.84 7.01 -2.77
N ARG A 64 -14.26 6.83 -1.59
CA ARG A 64 -12.83 6.66 -1.40
C ARG A 64 -12.54 5.16 -1.56
N PHE A 65 -11.38 4.81 -2.07
CA PHE A 65 -10.90 3.44 -2.14
C PHE A 65 -9.47 3.39 -1.62
N ILE A 66 -9.00 2.20 -1.25
CA ILE A 66 -7.60 1.97 -0.93
C ILE A 66 -7.06 0.96 -1.94
N ALA A 67 -6.22 1.43 -2.86
CA ALA A 67 -5.45 0.54 -3.73
C ALA A 67 -4.19 0.11 -2.98
N THR A 68 -3.87 -1.18 -2.97
CA THR A 68 -2.72 -1.72 -2.24
C THR A 68 -2.06 -2.87 -2.99
N GLN A 69 -0.76 -3.03 -2.81
CA GLN A 69 -0.11 -4.25 -3.29
C GLN A 69 -0.63 -5.47 -2.51
N GLY A 70 -0.42 -6.67 -3.05
CA GLY A 70 -0.62 -7.86 -2.25
C GLY A 70 0.37 -7.99 -1.11
N PRO A 71 -0.12 -8.32 0.11
CA PRO A 71 0.74 -8.41 1.27
C PRO A 71 1.86 -9.40 1.03
N LEU A 72 3.07 -9.00 1.41
CA LEU A 72 4.21 -9.87 1.53
C LEU A 72 4.08 -10.66 2.84
N SER A 73 4.85 -11.73 2.99
CA SER A 73 4.89 -12.52 4.23
C SER A 73 5.14 -11.62 5.46
N HIS A 74 6.07 -10.68 5.36
CA HIS A 74 6.44 -9.76 6.44
C HIS A 74 5.61 -8.46 6.51
N THR A 75 4.67 -8.23 5.58
CA THR A 75 3.76 -7.07 5.62
C THR A 75 2.30 -7.47 5.84
N SER A 76 2.04 -8.72 6.20
CA SER A 76 0.68 -9.23 6.41
C SER A 76 0.01 -8.59 7.63
N GLU A 77 0.76 -8.36 8.72
CA GLU A 77 0.26 -7.64 9.89
C GLU A 77 -0.10 -6.19 9.55
N ASP A 78 0.80 -5.49 8.84
CA ASP A 78 0.57 -4.10 8.39
C ASP A 78 -0.71 -4.00 7.53
N PHE A 79 -0.99 -5.01 6.69
CA PHE A 79 -2.21 -5.07 5.86
C PHE A 79 -3.49 -5.21 6.70
N TRP A 80 -3.50 -6.07 7.71
CA TRP A 80 -4.66 -6.21 8.59
C TRP A 80 -4.85 -5.00 9.50
N GLU A 81 -3.74 -4.40 9.98
CA GLU A 81 -3.76 -3.14 10.72
C GLU A 81 -4.41 -2.02 9.90
N MET A 82 -4.08 -1.94 8.60
CA MET A 82 -4.72 -1.01 7.68
C MET A 82 -6.23 -1.19 7.61
N ILE A 83 -6.70 -2.43 7.43
CA ILE A 83 -8.13 -2.75 7.31
C ILE A 83 -8.89 -2.36 8.57
N ILE A 84 -8.33 -2.67 9.74
CA ILE A 84 -8.95 -2.35 11.03
C ILE A 84 -8.96 -0.83 11.23
N GLN A 85 -7.82 -0.16 11.01
CA GLN A 85 -7.69 1.28 11.23
C GLN A 85 -8.62 2.11 10.35
N TYR A 86 -8.81 1.70 9.09
CA TYR A 86 -9.63 2.42 8.12
C TYR A 86 -11.04 1.85 7.97
N HIS A 87 -11.42 0.90 8.84
CA HIS A 87 -12.75 0.28 8.88
C HIS A 87 -13.21 -0.23 7.51
N CYS A 88 -12.32 -0.87 6.75
CA CYS A 88 -12.64 -1.35 5.41
C CYS A 88 -13.60 -2.55 5.50
N PRO A 89 -14.85 -2.43 5.03
CA PRO A 89 -15.84 -3.49 5.18
C PRO A 89 -15.69 -4.58 4.10
N VAL A 90 -15.01 -4.28 2.98
CA VAL A 90 -14.89 -5.18 1.83
C VAL A 90 -13.45 -5.22 1.32
N ILE A 91 -12.98 -6.42 0.98
CA ILE A 91 -11.67 -6.63 0.33
C ILE A 91 -11.94 -7.27 -1.02
N VAL A 92 -11.45 -6.64 -2.10
CA VAL A 92 -11.57 -7.17 -3.45
C VAL A 92 -10.19 -7.56 -3.98
N MET A 93 -10.03 -8.84 -4.28
CA MET A 93 -8.83 -9.36 -4.91
C MET A 93 -9.09 -9.53 -6.40
N LEU A 94 -8.36 -8.78 -7.23
CA LEU A 94 -8.55 -8.80 -8.70
C LEU A 94 -7.62 -9.78 -9.42
N THR A 95 -6.72 -10.44 -8.69
CA THR A 95 -5.71 -11.34 -9.26
C THR A 95 -5.89 -12.76 -8.75
N ARG A 96 -5.47 -13.73 -9.56
CA ARG A 96 -5.41 -15.14 -9.16
C ARG A 96 -4.16 -15.36 -8.32
N LEU A 97 -4.23 -16.26 -7.35
CA LEU A 97 -3.10 -16.59 -6.46
C LEU A 97 -1.86 -17.07 -7.23
N VAL A 98 -2.02 -17.59 -8.46
CA VAL A 98 -0.94 -18.05 -9.32
C VAL A 98 -1.28 -17.70 -10.77
N ASP A 99 -0.42 -16.91 -11.42
CA ASP A 99 -0.44 -16.71 -12.87
C ASP A 99 0.89 -17.18 -13.46
N ASN A 100 0.88 -18.32 -14.18
CA ASN A 100 2.03 -18.80 -14.97
C ASN A 100 3.36 -18.84 -14.20
N TYR A 101 3.40 -19.51 -13.04
CA TYR A 101 4.57 -19.61 -12.13
C TYR A 101 5.04 -18.29 -11.50
N ARG A 102 4.35 -17.17 -11.77
CA ARG A 102 4.52 -15.91 -11.08
C ARG A 102 3.30 -15.62 -10.23
N VAL A 103 3.56 -15.34 -8.98
CA VAL A 103 2.52 -15.09 -8.00
C VAL A 103 2.11 -13.62 -8.14
N SER A 104 1.04 -13.36 -8.89
CA SER A 104 0.53 -12.01 -9.15
C SER A 104 -0.47 -11.65 -8.06
N TYR A 105 -0.25 -10.51 -7.40
CA TYR A 105 -1.06 -10.09 -6.26
C TYR A 105 -1.31 -8.58 -6.32
N GLU A 106 -2.32 -8.18 -7.06
CA GLU A 106 -2.91 -6.84 -7.00
C GLU A 106 -4.21 -6.93 -6.19
N PHE A 107 -4.30 -6.12 -5.12
CA PHE A 107 -5.47 -6.04 -4.26
C PHE A 107 -6.07 -4.64 -4.34
N PHE A 108 -7.39 -4.57 -4.48
CA PHE A 108 -8.13 -3.33 -4.34
C PHE A 108 -8.98 -3.46 -3.08
N VAL A 109 -8.63 -2.74 -2.03
CA VAL A 109 -9.47 -2.66 -0.84
C VAL A 109 -10.55 -1.63 -1.13
N ILE A 110 -11.80 -2.09 -1.12
CA ILE A 110 -12.98 -1.24 -1.32
C ILE A 110 -13.46 -0.81 0.07
N SER A 111 -13.46 0.50 0.35
CA SER A 111 -14.26 1.01 1.46
C SER A 111 -15.70 1.17 1.04
#